data_AF-A0A2N6EQ57-F1
#
_entry.id   AF-A0A2N6EQ57-F1
#
_cell.length_a   1.000
_cell.length_b   1.000
_cell.length_c   1.000
_cell.angle_alpha   90.00
_cell.angle_beta   90.00
_cell.angle_gamma   90.00
#
_symmetry.space_group_name_H-M   'P 1'
#
loop_
_entity.id
_entity.type
_entity.pdbx_description
1 polymer ?
#
loop_
_entity_poly.entity_id
_entity_poly.type
_entity_poly.pdbx_seq_one_letter_code
_entity_poly.pdbx_strand_id
1 'polypeptide(L)'
;MIRLMLLVLVSGCLLLTACGGGKKDNPVSLINPDAIYVTSRSVTFVTGIDPASIAQLDPVTFYESVDDSKAEFYLISSQQELVELNQLLSFNEQLAFADLEQSTYLLLRAPACPGWEELASLDVNPEAENGFILKVHHFTLPDAACAAVVEEIYSLFKAQKP
;
A
#
# COMPACT_ATOMS: atom_id res chain seq x y z
N MET A 1 -61.62 28.35 18.22
CA MET A 1 -61.38 26.92 17.93
C MET A 1 -60.15 26.51 18.73
N ILE A 2 -60.31 25.55 19.64
CA ILE A 2 -59.47 25.28 20.81
C ILE A 2 -58.85 23.88 20.66
N ARG A 3 -57.56 23.77 21.06
CA ARG A 3 -56.77 22.58 21.48
C ARG A 3 -56.51 21.47 20.46
N LEU A 4 -55.47 20.62 20.55
CA LEU A 4 -54.17 20.51 21.24
C LEU A 4 -53.83 19.00 21.15
N MET A 5 -52.60 18.62 20.79
CA MET A 5 -51.89 17.35 21.14
C MET A 5 -52.46 16.02 20.60
N LEU A 6 -51.73 14.91 20.36
CA LEU A 6 -50.32 14.51 20.35
C LEU A 6 -50.28 13.02 19.86
N LEU A 7 -49.12 12.59 19.33
CA LEU A 7 -48.50 11.24 19.45
C LEU A 7 -48.87 10.05 18.52
N VAL A 8 -47.93 9.76 17.60
CA VAL A 8 -47.24 8.49 17.24
C VAL A 8 -47.94 7.14 17.44
N LEU A 9 -48.03 6.32 16.38
CA LEU A 9 -47.51 4.93 16.32
C LEU A 9 -47.61 4.27 14.93
N VAL A 10 -46.44 3.90 14.40
CA VAL A 10 -46.05 2.69 13.66
C VAL A 10 -47.15 1.92 12.91
N SER A 11 -47.03 1.79 11.57
CA SER A 11 -47.34 0.54 10.87
C SER A 11 -46.90 0.55 9.39
N GLY A 12 -46.04 -0.43 9.03
CA GLY A 12 -46.21 -1.24 7.81
C GLY A 12 -45.71 -0.71 6.46
N CYS A 13 -44.58 -1.25 6.00
CA CYS A 13 -44.58 -1.95 4.71
C CYS A 13 -43.48 -3.02 4.66
N LEU A 14 -43.89 -4.27 4.84
CA LEU A 14 -43.18 -5.43 4.29
C LEU A 14 -43.15 -5.29 2.76
N LEU A 15 -41.97 -5.26 2.16
CA LEU A 15 -41.76 -5.75 0.80
C LEU A 15 -40.41 -6.46 0.73
N LEU A 16 -40.49 -7.80 0.72
CA LEU A 16 -39.49 -8.68 0.17
C LEU A 16 -39.19 -8.24 -1.27
N THR A 17 -37.93 -7.95 -1.60
CA THR A 17 -37.16 -8.58 -2.69
C THR A 17 -35.85 -7.82 -2.92
N ALA A 18 -34.80 -8.59 -3.24
CA ALA A 18 -33.43 -8.18 -3.55
C ALA A 18 -32.49 -7.97 -2.34
N CYS A 19 -31.94 -9.08 -1.83
CA CYS A 19 -30.49 -9.13 -1.57
C CYS A 19 -29.76 -8.90 -2.90
N GLY A 20 -29.78 -7.66 -3.40
CA GLY A 20 -28.84 -7.19 -4.39
C GLY A 20 -27.55 -6.90 -3.64
N GLY A 21 -26.73 -7.93 -3.45
CA GLY A 21 -25.34 -7.72 -3.07
C GLY A 21 -24.74 -6.83 -4.15
N GLY A 22 -24.59 -5.54 -3.83
CA GLY A 22 -23.80 -4.63 -4.63
C GLY A 22 -22.42 -5.25 -4.68
N LYS A 23 -22.05 -5.80 -5.85
CA LYS A 23 -20.64 -5.99 -6.16
C LYS A 23 -20.05 -4.59 -6.02
N LYS A 24 -19.36 -4.34 -4.92
CA LYS A 24 -18.45 -3.21 -4.83
C LYS A 24 -17.49 -3.45 -6.00
N ASP A 25 -17.44 -2.53 -6.96
CA ASP A 25 -16.50 -2.65 -8.07
C ASP A 25 -15.10 -2.71 -7.45
N ASN A 26 -14.53 -3.93 -7.40
CA ASN A 26 -13.21 -4.13 -6.86
C ASN A 26 -12.22 -3.36 -7.75
N PRO A 27 -11.15 -2.79 -7.17
CA PRO A 27 -10.06 -2.22 -7.95
C PRO A 27 -9.61 -3.19 -9.04
N VAL A 28 -9.29 -2.64 -10.22
CA VAL A 28 -8.69 -3.39 -11.33
C VAL A 28 -7.21 -3.03 -11.37
N SER A 29 -6.37 -4.04 -11.54
CA SER A 29 -4.93 -3.85 -11.66
C SER A 29 -4.59 -3.08 -12.93
N LEU A 30 -3.71 -2.09 -12.81
CA LEU A 30 -3.17 -1.32 -13.92
C LEU A 30 -2.02 -2.05 -14.62
N ILE A 31 -1.37 -2.98 -13.92
CA ILE A 31 -0.23 -3.74 -14.44
C ILE A 31 -0.70 -5.00 -15.17
N ASN A 32 -1.71 -5.69 -14.64
CA ASN A 32 -2.19 -6.95 -15.20
C ASN A 32 -3.73 -7.04 -15.12
N PRO A 33 -4.44 -6.96 -16.27
CA PRO A 33 -5.90 -6.99 -16.30
C PRO A 33 -6.52 -8.32 -15.86
N ASP A 34 -5.75 -9.42 -15.86
CA ASP A 34 -6.20 -10.75 -15.40
C ASP A 34 -6.06 -10.92 -13.88
N ALA A 35 -5.49 -9.93 -13.19
CA ALA A 35 -5.31 -9.97 -11.75
C ALA A 35 -6.62 -9.80 -10.99
N ILE A 36 -6.67 -10.41 -9.81
CA ILE A 36 -7.77 -10.31 -8.87
C ILE A 36 -7.33 -9.43 -7.70
N TYR A 37 -8.15 -8.42 -7.38
CA TYR A 37 -7.98 -7.63 -6.16
C TYR A 37 -8.25 -8.50 -4.92
N VAL A 38 -7.32 -8.42 -3.97
CA VAL A 38 -7.40 -9.17 -2.71
C VAL A 38 -7.77 -8.24 -1.55
N THR A 39 -6.98 -7.20 -1.33
CA THR A 39 -7.15 -6.29 -0.19
C THR A 39 -6.48 -4.93 -0.45
N SER A 40 -6.69 -3.98 0.45
CA SER A 40 -5.91 -2.74 0.53
C SER A 40 -5.27 -2.62 1.89
N ARG A 41 -4.10 -1.99 1.95
CA ARG A 41 -3.54 -1.52 3.22
C ARG A 41 -3.01 -0.11 3.08
N SER A 42 -2.81 0.51 4.23
CA SER A 42 -2.31 1.88 4.34
C SER A 42 -1.11 1.88 5.27
N VAL A 43 -0.04 2.55 4.84
CA VAL A 43 1.18 2.71 5.62
C VAL A 43 1.44 4.20 5.78
N THR A 44 1.65 4.61 7.03
CA THR A 44 1.93 5.99 7.37
C THR A 44 3.43 6.22 7.37
N PHE A 45 3.87 7.22 6.63
CA PHE A 45 5.25 7.69 6.63
C PHE A 45 5.31 9.12 7.15
N VAL A 46 6.44 9.48 7.75
CA VAL A 46 6.72 10.82 8.26
C VAL A 46 7.98 11.32 7.55
N THR A 47 7.83 12.12 6.50
CA THR A 47 8.96 12.74 5.79
C THR A 47 8.50 13.88 4.88
N GLY A 48 9.38 14.88 4.71
CA GLY A 48 9.21 15.92 3.71
C GLY A 48 9.47 15.38 2.31
N ILE A 49 8.44 14.86 1.67
CA ILE A 49 8.39 14.60 0.22
C ILE A 49 7.32 15.47 -0.41
N ASP A 50 7.41 15.74 -1.70
CA ASP A 50 6.28 16.21 -2.50
C ASP A 50 5.38 15.02 -2.86
N PRO A 51 4.16 14.92 -2.30
CA PRO A 51 3.25 13.82 -2.58
C PRO A 51 2.88 13.71 -4.07
N ALA A 52 2.82 14.83 -4.79
CA ALA A 52 2.45 14.84 -6.20
C ALA A 52 3.51 14.21 -7.12
N SER A 53 4.73 14.06 -6.61
CA SER A 53 5.88 13.52 -7.35
C SER A 53 6.05 12.00 -7.19
N ILE A 54 5.21 11.34 -6.38
CA ILE A 54 5.38 9.92 -6.09
C ILE A 54 5.21 9.09 -7.37
N ALA A 55 6.18 8.20 -7.60
CA ALA A 55 6.16 7.24 -8.68
C ALA A 55 6.49 5.85 -8.14
N GLN A 56 5.72 4.86 -8.53
CA GLN A 56 6.05 3.46 -8.30
C GLN A 56 7.10 3.02 -9.34
N LEU A 57 8.12 2.31 -8.89
CA LEU A 57 9.20 1.75 -9.70
C LEU A 57 9.09 0.22 -9.73
N ASP A 58 9.97 -0.41 -10.49
CA ASP A 58 10.11 -1.87 -10.48
C ASP A 58 10.42 -2.36 -9.05
N PRO A 59 9.77 -3.45 -8.61
CA PRO A 59 9.97 -3.98 -7.27
C PRO A 59 11.38 -4.52 -7.09
N VAL A 60 11.80 -4.60 -5.83
CA VAL A 60 13.08 -5.19 -5.41
C VAL A 60 12.81 -6.55 -4.78
N THR A 61 13.57 -7.57 -5.16
CA THR A 61 13.48 -8.91 -4.56
C THR A 61 14.74 -9.22 -3.77
N PHE A 62 14.56 -9.71 -2.55
CA PHE A 62 15.61 -10.29 -1.71
C PHE A 62 15.37 -11.79 -1.52
N TYR A 63 16.42 -12.61 -1.61
CA TYR A 63 16.33 -14.07 -1.73
C TYR A 63 16.72 -14.84 -0.45
N GLU A 64 17.22 -14.16 0.58
CA GLU A 64 17.85 -14.85 1.73
C GLU A 64 17.17 -14.67 3.10
N SER A 65 16.17 -13.80 3.26
CA SER A 65 15.61 -13.55 4.60
C SER A 65 14.39 -14.41 4.91
N VAL A 66 14.62 -15.53 5.61
CA VAL A 66 13.66 -16.04 6.60
C VAL A 66 13.96 -15.41 7.96
N ASP A 67 14.17 -14.10 7.98
CA ASP A 67 14.54 -13.36 9.19
C ASP A 67 13.53 -12.23 9.40
N ASP A 68 12.82 -12.28 10.53
CA ASP A 68 11.89 -11.24 10.97
C ASP A 68 12.60 -9.91 11.27
N SER A 69 13.94 -9.86 11.16
CA SER A 69 14.75 -8.65 11.30
C SER A 69 14.50 -7.59 10.22
N LYS A 70 13.97 -7.98 9.05
CA LYS A 70 13.63 -7.00 8.01
C LYS A 70 12.33 -6.28 8.31
N ALA A 71 12.40 -4.95 8.27
CA ALA A 71 11.27 -4.08 8.56
C ALA A 71 10.18 -4.20 7.51
N GLU A 72 8.93 -3.92 7.90
CA GLU A 72 7.81 -3.84 6.95
C GLU A 72 8.04 -2.76 5.88
N PHE A 73 8.74 -1.68 6.23
CA PHE A 73 9.10 -0.62 5.28
C PHE A 73 10.48 -0.02 5.61
N TYR A 74 11.09 0.55 4.58
CA TYR A 74 12.29 1.38 4.69
C TYR A 74 12.05 2.73 4.03
N LEU A 75 12.59 3.78 4.64
CA LEU A 75 12.65 5.11 4.07
C LEU A 75 14.11 5.49 3.87
N ILE A 76 14.48 5.86 2.65
CA ILE A 76 15.87 6.12 2.28
C ILE A 76 15.92 7.49 1.62
N SER A 77 16.37 8.47 2.40
CA SER A 77 16.45 9.88 2.04
C SER A 77 17.90 10.39 1.99
N SER A 78 18.87 9.57 2.36
CA SER A 78 20.28 9.94 2.43
C SER A 78 21.21 8.78 2.08
N GLN A 79 22.44 9.12 1.68
CA GLN A 79 23.46 8.11 1.40
C GLN A 79 23.79 7.24 2.62
N GLN A 80 23.69 7.79 3.84
CA GLN A 80 23.95 7.07 5.08
C GLN A 80 22.90 5.97 5.30
N GLU A 81 21.61 6.28 5.16
CA GLU A 81 20.51 5.31 5.29
C GLU A 81 20.63 4.19 4.25
N LEU A 82 21.03 4.52 3.02
CA LEU A 82 21.29 3.52 1.97
C LEU A 82 22.45 2.59 2.35
N VAL A 83 23.53 3.13 2.91
CA VAL A 83 24.67 2.33 3.38
C VAL A 83 24.25 1.41 4.52
N GLU A 84 23.48 1.90 5.48
CA GLU A 84 22.98 1.09 6.61
C GLU A 84 22.09 -0.06 6.13
N LEU A 85 21.18 0.19 5.19
CA LEU A 85 20.39 -0.88 4.58
C LEU A 85 21.29 -1.88 3.85
N ASN A 86 22.21 -1.41 3.01
CA ASN A 86 23.11 -2.28 2.24
C ASN A 86 24.05 -3.13 3.10
N GLN A 87 24.29 -2.75 4.36
CA GLN A 87 25.02 -3.58 5.33
C GLN A 87 24.22 -4.79 5.82
N LEU A 88 22.89 -4.75 5.72
CA LEU A 88 21.99 -5.85 6.05
C LEU A 88 21.75 -6.80 4.87
N LEU A 89 22.18 -6.42 3.67
CA LEU A 89 21.93 -7.14 2.43
C LEU A 89 23.16 -7.92 1.98
N SER A 90 22.93 -9.04 1.29
CA SER A 90 24.01 -9.77 0.62
C SER A 90 24.59 -8.93 -0.53
N PHE A 91 25.86 -9.16 -0.88
CA PHE A 91 26.59 -8.33 -1.85
C PHE A 91 25.86 -8.18 -3.21
N ASN A 92 25.19 -9.25 -3.67
CA ASN A 92 24.46 -9.26 -4.93
C ASN A 92 23.07 -8.59 -4.85
N GLU A 93 22.65 -8.17 -3.66
CA GLU A 93 21.35 -7.58 -3.37
C GLU A 93 21.45 -6.10 -2.99
N GLN A 94 22.67 -5.55 -2.97
CA GLN A 94 22.89 -4.16 -2.60
C GLN A 94 22.19 -3.20 -3.57
N LEU A 95 21.55 -2.20 -2.99
CA LEU A 95 20.82 -1.18 -3.70
C LEU A 95 21.72 0.00 -4.04
N ALA A 96 21.45 0.62 -5.18
CA ALA A 96 22.10 1.85 -5.61
C ALA A 96 21.04 2.85 -6.06
N PHE A 97 21.04 4.03 -5.43
CA PHE A 97 20.17 5.15 -5.81
C PHE A 97 21.03 6.36 -6.17
N ALA A 98 20.75 6.96 -7.32
CA ALA A 98 21.64 7.98 -7.89
C ALA A 98 21.34 9.41 -7.42
N ASP A 99 20.13 9.69 -6.93
CA ASP A 99 19.65 11.05 -6.69
C ASP A 99 19.05 11.25 -5.30
N LEU A 100 19.64 10.63 -4.28
CA LEU A 100 19.23 10.78 -2.88
C LEU A 100 19.29 12.24 -2.37
N GLU A 101 20.02 13.12 -3.05
CA GLU A 101 20.00 14.55 -2.75
C GLU A 101 18.65 15.22 -3.10
N GLN A 102 17.96 14.72 -4.14
CA GLN A 102 16.73 15.30 -4.67
C GLN A 102 15.50 14.44 -4.40
N SER A 103 15.70 13.16 -4.08
CA SER A 103 14.65 12.17 -3.98
C SER A 103 14.75 11.37 -2.69
N THR A 104 13.58 10.92 -2.23
CA THR A 104 13.42 9.92 -1.17
C THR A 104 12.84 8.66 -1.78
N TYR A 105 13.44 7.53 -1.42
CA TYR A 105 12.99 6.20 -1.83
C TYR A 105 12.24 5.54 -0.67
N LEU A 106 11.15 4.85 -1.00
CA LEU A 106 10.34 4.10 -0.05
C LEU A 106 10.27 2.66 -0.50
N LEU A 107 10.65 1.75 0.38
CA LEU A 107 10.47 0.32 0.16
C LEU A 107 9.37 -0.15 1.08
N LEU A 108 8.36 -0.83 0.53
CA LEU A 108 7.27 -1.43 1.28
C LEU A 108 7.22 -2.93 1.03
N ARG A 109 7.41 -3.75 2.07
CA ARG A 109 7.44 -5.20 1.99
C ARG A 109 6.10 -5.73 1.52
N ALA A 110 6.02 -6.26 0.30
CA ALA A 110 4.80 -6.83 -0.24
C ALA A 110 4.33 -8.05 0.59
N PRO A 111 3.04 -8.42 0.54
CA PRO A 111 2.54 -9.59 1.24
C PRO A 111 3.27 -10.87 0.82
N ALA A 112 3.42 -11.80 1.76
CA ALA A 112 4.07 -13.08 1.51
C ALA A 112 3.22 -13.97 0.58
N CYS A 113 3.52 -13.86 -0.72
CA CYS A 113 3.23 -14.79 -1.81
C CYS A 113 1.75 -15.21 -2.09
N PRO A 114 1.39 -15.41 -3.35
CA PRO A 114 1.80 -14.66 -4.53
C PRO A 114 0.95 -13.39 -4.68
N GLY A 115 1.59 -12.31 -5.11
CA GLY A 115 0.91 -11.09 -5.46
C GLY A 115 1.85 -9.91 -5.40
N TRP A 116 1.37 -8.77 -5.86
CA TRP A 116 2.09 -7.51 -5.81
C TRP A 116 1.19 -6.44 -5.25
N GLU A 117 1.77 -5.26 -5.08
CA GLU A 117 1.03 -4.10 -4.66
C GLU A 117 1.09 -3.03 -5.74
N GLU A 118 -0.02 -2.34 -5.92
CA GLU A 118 -0.12 -1.17 -6.78
C GLU A 118 -0.51 0.04 -5.95
N LEU A 119 0.09 1.18 -6.26
CA LEU A 119 -0.29 2.46 -5.68
C LEU A 119 -1.78 2.72 -5.92
N ALA A 120 -2.53 2.91 -4.83
CA ALA A 120 -3.95 3.23 -4.88
C ALA A 120 -4.20 4.72 -4.67
N SER A 121 -3.66 5.27 -3.59
CA SER A 121 -3.73 6.69 -3.28
C SER A 121 -2.56 7.12 -2.40
N LEU A 122 -2.31 8.41 -2.40
CA LEU A 122 -1.43 9.06 -1.45
C LEU A 122 -2.21 10.20 -0.81
N ASP A 123 -2.38 10.13 0.50
CA ASP A 123 -3.18 11.09 1.27
C ASP A 123 -2.27 11.82 2.26
N VAL A 124 -2.53 13.10 2.52
CA VAL A 124 -1.83 13.83 3.59
C VAL A 124 -2.27 13.26 4.93
N ASN A 125 -1.33 12.99 5.84
CA ASN A 125 -1.66 12.59 7.20
C ASN A 125 -1.89 13.84 8.06
N PRO A 126 -3.14 14.15 8.47
CA PRO A 126 -3.42 15.34 9.26
C PRO A 126 -2.86 15.27 10.68
N GLU A 127 -2.44 14.09 11.16
CA GLU A 127 -1.96 13.87 12.52
C GLU A 127 -0.43 13.94 12.65
N ALA A 128 0.30 14.00 11.53
CA ALA A 128 1.75 14.07 11.52
C ALA A 128 2.22 15.26 10.67
N GLU A 129 3.09 16.11 11.25
CA GLU A 129 3.74 17.19 10.51
C GLU A 129 4.58 16.58 9.38
N ASN A 130 4.27 16.94 8.13
CA ASN A 130 4.83 16.32 6.93
C ASN A 130 4.61 14.80 6.84
N GLY A 131 3.51 14.31 7.40
CA GLY A 131 3.12 12.91 7.25
C GLY A 131 2.26 12.68 6.02
N PHE A 132 2.34 11.47 5.47
CA PHE A 132 1.41 10.99 4.45
C PHE A 132 1.04 9.53 4.69
N ILE A 133 -0.09 9.14 4.12
CA ILE A 133 -0.63 7.80 4.13
C ILE A 133 -0.53 7.28 2.71
N LEU A 134 0.37 6.31 2.51
CA LEU A 134 0.48 5.56 1.28
C LEU A 134 -0.55 4.43 1.32
N LYS A 135 -1.50 4.44 0.40
CA LYS A 135 -2.45 3.33 0.23
C LYS A 135 -2.06 2.51 -0.97
N VAL A 136 -2.04 1.19 -0.78
CA VAL A 136 -1.76 0.23 -1.84
C VAL A 136 -2.86 -0.81 -1.95
N HIS A 137 -3.09 -1.28 -3.17
CA HIS A 137 -3.96 -2.40 -3.49
C HIS A 137 -3.12 -3.64 -3.70
N HIS A 138 -3.49 -4.73 -3.04
CA HIS A 138 -2.86 -6.03 -3.25
C HIS A 138 -3.63 -6.81 -4.32
N PHE A 139 -2.89 -7.29 -5.30
CA PHE A 139 -3.39 -8.09 -6.41
C PHE A 139 -2.66 -9.44 -6.49
N THR A 140 -3.37 -10.45 -6.97
CA THR A 140 -2.82 -11.78 -7.23
C THR A 140 -3.37 -12.33 -8.55
N LEU A 141 -2.74 -13.37 -9.11
CA LEU A 141 -3.30 -14.09 -10.26
C LEU A 141 -4.20 -15.24 -9.78
N PRO A 142 -5.25 -15.60 -10.53
CA PRO A 142 -6.22 -16.63 -10.11
C PRO A 142 -5.61 -17.98 -9.71
N ASP A 143 -4.54 -18.40 -10.39
CA ASP A 143 -3.87 -19.69 -10.19
C ASP A 143 -2.47 -19.53 -9.60
N ALA A 144 -2.21 -18.39 -8.97
CA ALA A 144 -0.90 -18.12 -8.42
C ALA A 144 -0.64 -19.05 -7.22
N ALA A 145 0.47 -19.79 -7.29
CA ALA A 145 0.97 -20.61 -6.20
C ALA A 145 2.11 -19.89 -5.48
N CYS A 146 2.16 -20.00 -4.16
CA CYS A 146 3.33 -19.53 -3.42
C CYS A 146 4.56 -20.33 -3.84
N ALA A 147 5.62 -19.66 -4.25
CA ALA A 147 6.90 -20.32 -4.45
C ALA A 147 7.39 -20.90 -3.11
N ALA A 148 8.03 -22.07 -3.16
CA ALA A 148 8.62 -22.71 -1.97
C ALA A 148 9.91 -22.03 -1.49
N VAL A 149 10.32 -20.93 -2.15
CA VAL A 149 11.51 -20.14 -1.86
C VAL A 149 11.06 -18.87 -1.16
N VAL A 150 11.76 -18.46 -0.10
CA VAL A 150 11.46 -17.26 0.67
C VAL A 150 12.00 -16.04 -0.09
N GLU A 151 11.29 -15.66 -1.15
CA GLU A 151 11.51 -14.40 -1.85
C GLU A 151 10.74 -13.30 -1.13
N GLU A 152 11.46 -12.32 -0.60
CA GLU A 152 10.86 -11.10 -0.09
C GLU A 152 10.84 -10.03 -1.17
N ILE A 153 9.64 -9.66 -1.58
CA ILE A 153 9.42 -8.61 -2.57
C ILE A 153 9.09 -7.32 -1.84
N TYR A 154 9.76 -6.23 -2.21
CA TYR A 154 9.44 -4.88 -1.77
C TYR A 154 8.93 -4.07 -2.96
N SER A 155 7.76 -3.47 -2.81
CA SER A 155 7.28 -2.41 -3.68
C SER A 155 8.18 -1.19 -3.50
N LEU A 156 8.75 -0.69 -4.60
CA LEU A 156 9.65 0.45 -4.59
C LEU A 156 8.92 1.69 -5.07
N PHE A 157 9.02 2.78 -4.30
CA PHE A 157 8.50 4.09 -4.66
C PHE A 157 9.61 5.13 -4.59
N LYS A 158 9.46 6.18 -5.37
CA LYS A 158 10.35 7.34 -5.41
C LYS A 158 9.50 8.62 -5.37
N ALA A 159 9.92 9.59 -4.57
CA ALA A 159 9.32 10.91 -4.54
C ALA A 159 10.40 11.98 -4.43
N GLN A 160 10.15 13.17 -4.99
CA GLN A 160 10.98 14.34 -4.83
C GLN A 160 10.89 14.88 -3.41
N LYS A 161 11.99 15.49 -2.95
CA LYS A 161 12.01 16.31 -1.74
C LYS A 161 11.42 17.70 -2.05
N PRO A 162 10.80 18.38 -1.06
CA PRO A 162 10.25 19.72 -1.21
C PRO A 162 11.32 20.79 -1.49
#